data_AF-A0A6V6YRK2-F1
#
_entry.id   AF-A0A6V6YRK2-F1
#
_cell.length_a   1.000
_cell.length_b   1.000
_cell.length_c   1.000
_cell.angle_alpha   90.00
_cell.angle_beta   90.00
_cell.angle_gamma   90.00
#
_symmetry.space_group_name_H-M   'P 1'
#
loop_
_entity.id
_entity.type
_entity.pdbx_description
1 polymer ?
#
loop_
_entity_poly.entity_id
_entity_poly.type
_entity_poly.pdbx_seq_one_letter_code
_entity_poly.pdbx_strand_id
1 'polypeptide(L)'
;MKLNKNDILFYISLLLAVWFAWTGIIWTYNAALFISYPMGIISFILWRIIRNENTKRTKLIPIILTIGLILSLSVLLYLLIWD
;
A
#
# COMPACT_ATOMS: atom_id res chain seq x y z
N MET A 1 -26.97 -8.09 -1.77
CA MET A 1 -25.82 -8.16 -0.85
C MET A 1 -25.72 -6.80 -0.15
N LYS A 2 -25.97 -6.71 1.17
CA LYS A 2 -25.83 -5.43 1.89
C LYS A 2 -24.34 -5.17 2.04
N LEU A 3 -23.82 -4.14 1.37
CA LEU A 3 -22.45 -3.67 1.57
C LEU A 3 -22.33 -3.14 2.99
N ASN A 4 -21.43 -3.74 3.78
CA ASN A 4 -21.10 -3.22 5.09
C ASN A 4 -20.06 -2.10 4.95
N LYS A 5 -20.04 -1.14 5.89
CA LYS A 5 -19.05 -0.07 5.93
C LYS A 5 -17.61 -0.61 5.89
N ASN A 6 -17.38 -1.75 6.54
CA ASN A 6 -16.08 -2.39 6.60
C ASN A 6 -15.66 -3.03 5.27
N ASP A 7 -16.62 -3.51 4.46
CA ASP A 7 -16.34 -3.97 3.10
C ASP A 7 -15.84 -2.81 2.24
N ILE A 8 -16.50 -1.65 2.32
CA ILE A 8 -16.10 -0.45 1.59
C ILE A 8 -14.69 -0.01 2.00
N LEU A 9 -14.42 0.07 3.30
CA LEU A 9 -13.09 0.40 3.84
C LEU A 9 -12.03 -0.60 3.39
N PHE A 10 -12.38 -1.89 3.34
CA PHE A 10 -11.49 -2.94 2.83
C PHE A 10 -11.12 -2.71 1.36
N TYR A 11 -12.11 -2.50 0.49
CA TYR A 11 -11.85 -2.28 -0.94
C TYR A 11 -11.05 -1.01 -1.21
N ILE A 12 -11.33 0.08 -0.49
CA ILE A 12 -10.54 1.33 -0.60
C ILE A 12 -9.10 1.09 -0.13
N SER A 13 -8.92 0.46 1.02
CA SER A 13 -7.60 0.15 1.56
C SER A 13 -6.80 -0.76 0.62
N LEU A 14 -7.45 -1.78 0.03
CA LEU A 14 -6.85 -2.66 -0.97
C LEU A 14 -6.42 -1.90 -2.23
N LEU A 15 -7.29 -1.04 -2.77
CA LEU A 15 -6.99 -0.24 -3.96
C LEU A 15 -5.78 0.66 -3.71
N LEU A 16 -5.72 1.33 -2.56
CA LEU A 16 -4.59 2.18 -2.17
C LEU A 16 -3.31 1.38 -1.94
N ALA A 17 -3.40 0.15 -1.42
CA ALA A 17 -2.24 -0.72 -1.24
C ALA A 17 -1.64 -1.13 -2.59
N VAL A 18 -2.50 -1.50 -3.54
CA VAL A 18 -2.09 -1.87 -4.90
C VAL A 18 -1.51 -0.65 -5.63
N TRP A 19 -2.14 0.51 -5.49
CA TRP A 19 -1.62 1.77 -6.04
C TRP A 19 -0.21 2.08 -5.52
N PHE A 20 -0.01 1.97 -4.20
CA PHE A 20 1.30 2.14 -3.59
C PHE A 20 2.33 1.14 -4.13
N ALA A 21 1.98 -0.15 -4.19
CA ALA A 21 2.88 -1.19 -4.66
C ALA A 21 3.32 -0.97 -6.12
N TRP A 22 2.44 -0.45 -6.96
CA TRP A 22 2.75 -0.12 -8.35
C TRP A 22 3.60 1.14 -8.47
N THR A 23 3.14 2.24 -7.86
CA THR A 23 3.73 3.57 -8.06
C THR A 23 4.98 3.79 -7.20
N GLY A 24 5.15 3.05 -6.11
CA GLY A 24 6.28 3.18 -5.17
C GLY A 24 7.64 2.81 -5.77
N ILE A 25 7.65 2.18 -6.94
CA ILE A 25 8.85 1.86 -7.72
C ILE A 25 9.37 3.09 -8.50
N ILE A 26 8.50 4.09 -8.74
CA ILE A 26 8.82 5.26 -9.57
C ILE A 26 9.52 6.32 -8.71
N TRP A 27 10.85 6.25 -8.65
CA TRP A 27 11.69 7.17 -7.90
C TRP A 27 12.15 8.42 -8.67
N THR A 28 11.72 8.59 -9.92
CA THR A 28 12.03 9.76 -10.75
C THR A 28 11.66 11.06 -10.01
N TYR A 29 12.64 11.95 -9.79
CA TYR A 29 12.48 13.19 -9.01
C TYR A 29 11.85 13.00 -7.62
N ASN A 30 12.09 11.88 -6.95
CA ASN A 30 11.48 11.54 -5.66
C ASN A 30 9.93 11.44 -5.69
N ALA A 31 9.32 11.22 -6.86
CA ALA A 31 7.86 11.17 -7.02
C ALA A 31 7.19 10.14 -6.10
N ALA A 32 7.85 9.00 -5.85
CA ALA A 32 7.38 7.98 -4.92
C ALA A 32 7.01 8.55 -3.53
N LEU A 33 7.80 9.49 -2.98
CA LEU A 33 7.56 10.07 -1.66
C LEU A 33 6.27 10.89 -1.58
N PHE A 34 5.89 11.55 -2.67
CA PHE A 34 4.74 12.46 -2.68
C PHE A 34 3.46 11.80 -3.21
N ILE A 35 3.57 10.79 -4.06
CA ILE A 35 2.42 10.16 -4.71
C ILE A 35 2.09 8.82 -4.06
N SER A 36 3.10 7.96 -3.88
CA SER A 36 2.89 6.57 -3.48
C SER A 36 2.81 6.44 -1.97
N TYR A 37 3.78 7.01 -1.25
CA TYR A 37 3.90 6.83 0.21
C TYR A 37 2.68 7.35 0.98
N PRO A 38 2.07 8.51 0.63
CA PRO A 38 0.84 8.95 1.28
C PRO A 38 -0.30 7.94 1.08
N MET A 39 -0.43 7.37 -0.11
CA MET A 39 -1.46 6.35 -0.41
C MET A 39 -1.21 5.05 0.36
N GLY A 40 0.04 4.62 0.48
CA GLY A 40 0.42 3.48 1.31
C GLY A 40 0.11 3.69 2.79
N ILE A 41 0.38 4.89 3.32
CA ILE A 41 0.06 5.25 4.72
C ILE A 41 -1.45 5.29 4.94
N ILE A 42 -2.22 5.92 4.05
CA ILE A 42 -3.69 5.97 4.14
C ILE A 42 -4.25 4.54 4.11
N SER A 43 -3.76 3.71 3.18
CA SER A 43 -4.13 2.29 3.11
C SER A 43 -3.88 1.58 4.44
N PHE A 44 -2.71 1.76 5.04
CA PHE A 44 -2.35 1.15 6.33
C PHE A 44 -3.25 1.63 7.47
N ILE A 45 -3.58 2.91 7.52
CA ILE A 45 -4.49 3.48 8.53
C ILE A 45 -5.89 2.88 8.39
N LEU A 46 -6.42 2.82 7.16
CA LEU A 46 -7.72 2.22 6.89
C LEU A 46 -7.74 0.74 7.30
N TRP A 47 -6.69 -0.01 6.94
CA TRP A 47 -6.52 -1.40 7.37
C TRP A 47 -6.54 -1.52 8.90
N ARG A 48 -5.83 -0.65 9.61
CA ARG A 48 -5.76 -0.68 11.08
C ARG A 48 -7.13 -0.46 11.73
N ILE A 49 -8.04 0.27 11.08
CA ILE A 49 -9.42 0.46 11.56
C ILE A 49 -10.23 -0.84 11.40
N ILE A 50 -10.08 -1.56 10.29
CA ILE A 50 -10.86 -2.77 9.99
C ILE A 50 -10.21 -4.09 10.44
N ARG A 51 -8.95 -4.06 10.93
CA ARG A 51 -8.19 -5.27 11.29
C ARG A 51 -8.86 -6.15 12.35
N ASN A 52 -9.72 -5.57 13.18
CA ASN A 52 -10.40 -6.27 14.28
C ASN A 52 -11.43 -7.31 13.78
N GLU A 53 -11.88 -7.22 12.54
CA GLU A 53 -12.77 -8.24 11.95
C GLU A 53 -12.06 -9.58 11.67
N ASN A 54 -10.71 -9.61 11.72
CA ASN A 54 -9.84 -10.79 11.59
C ASN A 54 -10.21 -11.74 10.43
N THR A 55 -10.73 -11.20 9.32
CA THR A 55 -11.02 -12.01 8.13
C THR A 55 -9.73 -12.29 7.37
N LYS A 56 -9.64 -13.45 6.69
CA LYS A 56 -8.48 -13.81 5.85
C LYS A 56 -8.16 -12.73 4.81
N ARG A 57 -9.18 -12.01 4.32
CA ARG A 57 -9.05 -10.94 3.33
C ARG A 57 -8.33 -9.72 3.89
N THR A 58 -8.64 -9.33 5.12
CA THR A 58 -8.02 -8.16 5.78
C THR A 58 -6.51 -8.34 5.97
N LYS A 59 -5.99 -9.57 6.01
CA LYS A 59 -4.54 -9.85 6.08
C LYS A 59 -3.80 -9.61 4.76
N LEU A 60 -4.50 -9.53 3.62
CA LEU A 60 -3.86 -9.28 2.32
C LEU A 60 -3.29 -7.86 2.21
N ILE A 61 -3.97 -6.88 2.80
CA ILE A 61 -3.55 -5.47 2.71
C ILE A 61 -2.13 -5.25 3.27
N PRO A 62 -1.80 -5.65 4.51
CA PRO A 62 -0.45 -5.45 5.04
C PRO A 62 0.60 -6.27 4.27
N ILE A 63 0.23 -7.42 3.69
CA ILE A 63 1.12 -8.20 2.82
C ILE A 63 1.46 -7.39 1.56
N ILE A 64 0.46 -6.84 0.87
CA ILE A 64 0.66 -6.02 -0.34
C ILE A 64 1.49 -4.77 -0.01
N LEU A 65 1.18 -4.08 1.10
CA LEU A 65 1.96 -2.93 1.55
C LEU A 65 3.42 -3.30 1.84
N THR A 66 3.67 -4.45 2.48
CA THR A 66 5.03 -4.91 2.78
C THR A 66 5.80 -5.25 1.51
N ILE A 67 5.18 -6.00 0.58
CA ILE A 67 5.79 -6.33 -0.72
C ILE A 67 6.07 -5.06 -1.52
N GLY A 68 5.12 -4.13 -1.59
CA GLY A 68 5.28 -2.85 -2.26
C GLY A 68 6.42 -2.02 -1.67
N LEU A 69 6.57 -2.01 -0.34
CA LEU A 69 7.65 -1.30 0.34
C LEU A 69 9.02 -1.93 0.04
N ILE A 70 9.12 -3.27 0.10
CA ILE A 70 10.35 -3.98 -0.23
C ILE A 70 10.77 -3.70 -1.67
N LEU A 71 9.82 -3.77 -2.63
CA LEU A 71 10.09 -3.47 -4.04
C LEU A 71 10.52 -2.01 -4.22
N SER A 72 9.80 -1.06 -3.60
CA SER A 72 10.13 0.37 -3.63
C SER A 72 11.55 0.64 -3.14
N LEU A 73 11.93 0.06 -2.00
CA LEU A 73 13.26 0.22 -1.42
C LEU A 73 14.35 -0.49 -2.24
N SER A 74 14.05 -1.66 -2.81
CA SER A 74 15.00 -2.38 -3.66
C SER A 74 15.37 -1.58 -4.90
N VAL A 75 14.39 -0.90 -5.51
CA VAL A 75 14.60 -0.03 -6.67
C VAL A 75 15.37 1.22 -6.26
N LEU A 76 15.05 1.83 -5.12
CA LEU A 76 15.81 2.96 -4.59
C LEU A 76 17.28 2.60 -4.38
N LEU A 77 17.55 1.44 -3.76
CA LEU A 77 18.92 0.96 -3.55
C LEU A 77 19.64 0.71 -4.87
N TYR A 78 18.95 0.12 -5.85
CA TYR A 78 19.52 -0.08 -7.19
C TYR A 78 19.92 1.25 -7.84
N LEU A 79 19.03 2.24 -7.84
CA LEU A 79 19.32 3.58 -8.37
C LEU A 79 20.48 4.23 -7.61
N LEU A 80 20.50 4.18 -6.27
CA LEU A 80 21.57 4.81 -5.47
C LEU A 80 22.96 4.19 -5.71
N ILE A 81 23.04 2.92 -6.11
CA ILE A 81 24.32 2.22 -6.34
C ILE A 81 24.81 2.43 -7.78
N TRP A 82 23.88 2.55 -8.74
CA TRP A 82 24.19 2.52 -10.17
C TRP A 82 23.98 3.85 -10.92
N ASP A 83 23.28 4.82 -10.33
CA ASP A 83 23.33 6.24 -10.74
C ASP A 83 24.48 6.98 -10.01
#